data_AF-A0A8H4PZE1-F1
#
_entry.id   AF-A0A8H4PZE1-F1
#
_cell.length_a   1.000
_cell.length_b   1.000
_cell.length_c   1.000
_cell.angle_alpha   90.00
_cell.angle_beta   90.00
_cell.angle_gamma   90.00
#
_symmetry.space_group_name_H-M   'P 1'
#
loop_
_entity.id
_entity.type
_entity.pdbx_description
1 polymer ?
#
loop_
_entity_poly.entity_id
_entity_poly.type
_entity_poly.pdbx_seq_one_letter_code
_entity_poly.pdbx_strand_id
1 'polypeptide(L)'
;MLKRSSFRSWRQAKLQITFARCLALSPGRQQHHAREKSTKEREPLAGKLKFPDPRTTRHSDLDSFLDYTSRTGLDENSTVYVGTHYEYTVADALARHGFFLKRIGGPPDYGTDLIGIWRLPSLDQPMRVLMQCKAGTQRVGPQHVRELEGAFIGAPVGWRGDGVLGVLVSESAATKGVRDSLFRSRWPMAFACCSGSGALSQMLWNRRAEEQGLEGFAVTVKHAQDGVSELFFTRNGEVLG
;
A
#
# COMPACT_ATOMS: atom_id res chain seq x y z
N MET A 1 -36.09 12.05 -24.68
CA MET A 1 -36.98 10.94 -24.28
C MET A 1 -36.11 9.70 -24.02
N LEU A 2 -35.52 9.60 -22.82
CA LEU A 2 -34.62 8.50 -22.45
C LEU A 2 -35.44 7.30 -21.95
N LYS A 3 -35.19 6.12 -22.54
CA LYS A 3 -35.77 4.84 -22.10
C LYS A 3 -35.01 4.32 -20.88
N ARG A 4 -35.76 4.10 -19.80
CA ARG A 4 -35.39 3.35 -18.60
C ARG A 4 -35.27 1.86 -18.92
N SER A 5 -34.23 1.19 -18.44
CA SER A 5 -34.21 -0.28 -18.34
C SER A 5 -33.60 -0.73 -17.01
N SER A 6 -34.52 -1.02 -16.08
CA SER A 6 -34.50 -2.00 -14.99
C SER A 6 -33.32 -2.99 -14.94
N PHE A 7 -32.54 -2.95 -13.86
CA PHE A 7 -31.75 -4.10 -13.41
C PHE A 7 -32.46 -4.78 -12.23
N ARG A 8 -32.73 -6.08 -12.41
CA ARG A 8 -33.50 -6.93 -11.51
C ARG A 8 -32.63 -7.51 -10.40
N SER A 9 -33.21 -7.57 -9.21
CA SER A 9 -32.67 -8.18 -8.00
C SER A 9 -32.50 -9.70 -8.15
N TRP A 10 -31.37 -10.24 -7.68
CA TRP A 10 -31.18 -11.69 -7.55
C TRP A 10 -31.42 -12.13 -6.10
N ARG A 11 -32.36 -13.08 -5.96
CA ARG A 11 -32.88 -13.62 -4.72
C ARG A 11 -31.88 -14.59 -4.06
N GLN A 12 -31.81 -14.51 -2.75
CA GLN A 12 -31.14 -15.46 -1.85
C GLN A 12 -31.82 -16.83 -1.87
N ALA A 13 -31.03 -17.90 -1.97
CA ALA A 13 -31.46 -19.26 -1.68
C ALA A 13 -31.01 -19.64 -0.26
N LYS A 14 -31.99 -19.93 0.61
CA LYS A 14 -31.81 -20.48 1.96
C LYS A 14 -31.69 -21.99 1.86
N LEU A 15 -30.62 -22.57 2.41
CA LEU A 15 -30.51 -24.01 2.65
C LEU A 15 -30.89 -24.27 4.12
N GLN A 16 -31.97 -25.03 4.32
CA GLN A 16 -32.36 -25.56 5.63
C GLN A 16 -31.62 -26.87 5.89
N ILE A 17 -31.09 -27.03 7.10
CA ILE A 17 -30.58 -28.31 7.60
C ILE A 17 -31.47 -28.76 8.76
N THR A 18 -31.94 -29.98 8.61
CA THR A 18 -32.92 -30.69 9.43
C THR A 18 -32.35 -31.07 10.80
N PHE A 19 -33.14 -30.84 11.85
CA PHE A 19 -32.92 -31.36 13.20
C PHE A 19 -33.26 -32.85 13.27
N ALA A 20 -32.36 -33.68 13.82
CA ALA A 20 -32.67 -35.02 14.30
C ALA A 20 -32.38 -35.12 15.81
N ARG A 21 -33.33 -35.71 16.54
CA ARG A 21 -33.46 -35.74 18.00
C ARG A 21 -32.55 -36.79 18.66
N CYS A 22 -32.22 -36.46 19.91
CA CYS A 22 -31.50 -37.22 20.92
C CYS A 22 -32.04 -38.63 21.22
N LEU A 23 -31.10 -39.53 21.56
CA LEU A 23 -31.28 -40.53 22.62
C LEU A 23 -30.11 -40.39 23.60
N ALA A 24 -30.46 -40.34 24.88
CA ALA A 24 -29.58 -40.03 26.01
C ALA A 24 -28.84 -41.27 26.53
N LEU A 25 -27.57 -41.09 26.90
CA LEU A 25 -26.83 -41.94 27.84
C LEU A 25 -26.00 -41.04 28.79
N SER A 26 -25.99 -41.41 30.07
CA SER A 26 -25.55 -40.67 31.27
C SER A 26 -24.08 -40.20 31.30
N PRO A 27 -23.71 -39.25 32.20
CA PRO A 27 -22.48 -38.46 32.08
C PRO A 27 -21.28 -39.13 32.76
N GLY A 28 -20.26 -39.45 31.96
CA GLY A 28 -18.91 -39.70 32.44
C GLY A 28 -18.17 -38.36 32.62
N ARG A 29 -17.82 -38.03 33.88
CA ARG A 29 -17.02 -36.87 34.26
C ARG A 29 -15.61 -37.00 33.64
N GLN A 30 -15.36 -36.35 32.51
CA GLN A 30 -14.02 -36.08 31.99
C GLN A 30 -13.75 -34.58 32.07
N GLN A 31 -12.72 -34.22 32.83
CA GLN A 31 -12.22 -32.86 32.93
C GLN A 31 -11.55 -32.49 31.61
N HIS A 32 -12.27 -31.79 30.74
CA HIS A 32 -11.66 -31.10 29.62
C HIS A 32 -11.01 -29.81 30.17
N HIS A 33 -9.68 -29.83 30.28
CA HIS A 33 -8.89 -28.61 30.42
C HIS A 33 -9.22 -27.68 29.24
N ALA A 34 -10.07 -26.70 29.50
CA ALA A 34 -10.25 -25.56 28.62
C ALA A 34 -8.92 -24.81 28.57
N ARG A 35 -8.17 -25.01 27.49
CA ARG A 35 -6.98 -24.21 27.18
C ARG A 35 -7.46 -22.81 26.83
N GLU A 36 -7.55 -21.95 27.83
CA GLU A 36 -7.72 -20.51 27.65
C GLU A 36 -6.65 -20.03 26.68
N LYS A 37 -7.07 -19.69 25.45
CA LYS A 37 -6.21 -18.94 24.53
C LYS A 37 -6.04 -17.56 25.14
N SER A 38 -4.92 -17.37 25.82
CA SER A 38 -4.39 -16.07 26.19
C SER A 38 -4.42 -15.16 24.96
N THR A 39 -5.42 -14.28 24.89
CA THR A 39 -5.42 -13.10 24.05
C THR A 39 -4.32 -12.19 24.57
N LYS A 40 -3.09 -12.41 24.11
CA LYS A 40 -2.06 -11.38 24.18
C LYS A 40 -2.61 -10.16 23.45
N GLU A 41 -2.95 -9.11 24.20
CA GLU A 41 -3.12 -7.78 23.67
C GLU A 41 -1.93 -7.50 22.75
N ARG A 42 -2.21 -7.27 21.47
CA ARG A 42 -1.18 -6.91 20.50
C ARG A 42 -0.73 -5.51 20.88
N GLU A 43 0.39 -5.41 21.59
CA GLU A 43 1.03 -4.11 21.82
C GLU A 43 1.15 -3.31 20.52
N PRO A 44 0.94 -1.99 20.53
CA PRO A 44 0.99 -1.19 19.32
C PRO A 44 2.33 -1.31 18.60
N LEU A 45 2.31 -1.80 17.37
CA LEU A 45 3.48 -2.01 16.50
C LEU A 45 4.26 -0.71 16.28
N ALA A 46 3.58 0.44 16.34
CA ALA A 46 4.18 1.76 16.14
C ALA A 46 5.37 2.05 17.07
N GLY A 47 5.41 1.47 18.29
CA GLY A 47 6.50 1.66 19.25
C GLY A 47 7.72 0.76 19.04
N LYS A 48 7.66 -0.24 18.14
CA LYS A 48 8.73 -1.26 17.97
C LYS A 48 9.31 -1.35 16.55
N LEU A 49 8.81 -0.58 15.59
CA LEU A 49 9.34 -0.61 14.23
C LEU A 49 10.72 0.06 14.16
N LYS A 50 11.77 -0.77 14.04
CA LYS A 50 13.14 -0.31 13.75
C LYS A 50 13.30 -0.16 12.24
N PHE A 51 13.42 1.08 11.80
CA PHE A 51 13.80 1.36 10.42
C PHE A 51 15.27 0.95 10.20
N PRO A 52 15.60 0.35 9.04
CA PRO A 52 16.98 0.24 8.57
C PRO A 52 17.71 1.58 8.61
N ASP A 53 19.02 1.52 8.85
CA ASP A 53 19.87 2.70 8.77
C ASP A 53 19.87 3.26 7.34
N PRO A 54 19.86 4.60 7.18
CA PRO A 54 19.92 5.21 5.87
C PRO A 54 21.27 4.90 5.21
N ARG A 55 21.28 4.63 3.91
CA ARG A 55 22.50 4.29 3.17
C ARG A 55 23.49 5.45 3.04
N THR A 56 23.01 6.67 3.21
CA THR A 56 23.83 7.88 3.19
C THR A 56 23.38 8.82 4.28
N THR A 57 24.35 9.55 4.83
CA THR A 57 24.12 10.63 5.80
C THR A 57 24.09 12.00 5.14
N ARG A 58 24.23 12.07 3.80
CA ARG A 58 24.37 13.33 3.06
C ARG A 58 23.04 14.02 2.79
N HIS A 59 21.96 13.25 2.72
CA HIS A 59 20.60 13.73 2.51
C HIS A 59 19.59 12.70 3.04
N SER A 60 18.45 13.18 3.53
CA SER A 60 17.39 12.37 4.14
C SER A 60 15.99 12.66 3.60
N ASP A 61 15.86 13.72 2.82
CA ASP A 61 14.61 14.30 2.32
C ASP A 61 14.91 15.10 1.04
N LEU A 62 13.87 15.65 0.42
CA LEU A 62 13.99 16.38 -0.85
C LEU A 62 14.88 17.63 -0.70
N ASP A 63 14.66 18.43 0.33
CA ASP A 63 15.39 19.68 0.55
C ASP A 63 16.89 19.43 0.76
N SER A 64 17.25 18.51 1.65
CA SER A 64 18.66 18.14 1.88
C SER A 64 19.32 17.50 0.65
N PHE A 65 18.54 16.81 -0.20
CA PHE A 65 19.05 16.29 -1.46
C PHE A 65 19.36 17.40 -2.46
N LEU A 66 18.46 18.38 -2.64
CA LEU A 66 18.70 19.54 -3.51
C LEU A 66 19.89 20.38 -3.05
N ASP A 67 20.04 20.56 -1.74
CA ASP A 67 21.23 21.19 -1.13
C ASP A 67 22.52 20.42 -1.47
N TYR A 68 22.47 19.09 -1.38
CA TYR A 68 23.60 18.22 -1.70
C TYR A 68 23.98 18.29 -3.18
N THR A 69 23.00 18.29 -4.09
CA THR A 69 23.27 18.34 -5.54
C THR A 69 23.82 19.70 -5.95
N SER A 70 23.30 20.78 -5.37
CA SER A 70 23.81 22.14 -5.56
C SER A 70 25.29 22.26 -5.14
N ARG A 71 25.65 21.71 -3.97
CA ARG A 71 27.04 21.78 -3.46
C ARG A 71 28.03 20.92 -4.23
N THR A 72 27.58 19.76 -4.74
CA THR A 72 28.47 18.78 -5.39
C THR A 72 28.51 18.89 -6.90
N GLY A 73 27.60 19.65 -7.50
CA GLY A 73 27.46 19.75 -8.95
C GLY A 73 27.02 18.42 -9.57
N LEU A 74 26.18 17.63 -8.88
CA LEU A 74 25.66 16.38 -9.42
C LEU A 74 24.84 16.68 -10.69
N ASP A 75 25.14 15.98 -11.78
CA ASP A 75 24.43 16.16 -13.05
C ASP A 75 22.94 15.81 -12.90
N GLU A 76 22.09 16.80 -13.16
CA GLU A 76 20.63 16.69 -13.06
C GLU A 76 20.02 15.73 -14.09
N ASN A 77 20.77 15.39 -15.14
CA ASN A 77 20.35 14.41 -16.14
C ASN A 77 20.81 12.99 -15.81
N SER A 78 21.64 12.83 -14.77
CA SER A 78 22.13 11.51 -14.36
C SER A 78 20.99 10.66 -13.82
N THR A 79 21.06 9.34 -14.05
CA THR A 79 20.08 8.39 -13.54
C THR A 79 20.01 8.39 -12.00
N VAL A 80 21.12 8.70 -11.34
CA VAL A 80 21.19 8.84 -9.88
C VAL A 80 20.40 10.06 -9.42
N TYR A 81 20.59 11.22 -10.06
CA TYR A 81 19.83 12.42 -9.72
C TYR A 81 18.33 12.20 -9.96
N VAL A 82 17.96 11.79 -11.17
CA VAL A 82 16.56 11.63 -11.57
C VAL A 82 15.84 10.63 -10.68
N GLY A 83 16.45 9.48 -10.40
CA GLY A 83 15.87 8.46 -9.51
C GLY A 83 15.74 8.96 -8.07
N THR A 84 16.82 9.48 -7.50
CA THR A 84 16.84 9.93 -6.09
C THR A 84 15.89 11.11 -5.85
N HIS A 85 15.87 12.07 -6.77
CA HIS A 85 14.93 13.19 -6.73
C HIS A 85 13.48 12.67 -6.73
N TYR A 86 13.14 11.79 -7.68
CA TYR A 86 11.79 11.26 -7.80
C TYR A 86 11.35 10.46 -6.57
N GLU A 87 12.23 9.64 -6.00
CA GLU A 87 11.96 8.92 -4.75
C GLU A 87 11.61 9.88 -3.59
N TYR A 88 12.34 10.99 -3.45
CA TYR A 88 12.02 12.00 -2.43
C TYR A 88 10.75 12.78 -2.74
N THR A 89 10.50 13.14 -3.99
CA THR A 89 9.24 13.77 -4.41
C THR A 89 8.05 12.89 -4.08
N VAL A 90 8.13 11.58 -4.35
CA VAL A 90 7.06 10.63 -4.00
C VAL A 90 6.84 10.55 -2.49
N ALA A 91 7.93 10.50 -1.72
CA ALA A 91 7.86 10.46 -0.26
C ALA A 91 7.16 11.69 0.32
N ASP A 92 7.53 12.89 -0.16
CA ASP A 92 6.93 14.16 0.25
C ASP A 92 5.46 14.27 -0.17
N ALA A 93 5.15 13.92 -1.43
CA ALA A 93 3.79 13.96 -1.96
C ALA A 93 2.82 13.09 -1.16
N LEU A 94 3.24 11.87 -0.80
CA LEU A 94 2.43 10.93 -0.03
C LEU A 94 2.35 11.29 1.46
N ALA A 95 3.26 12.11 1.98
CA ALA A 95 3.26 12.50 3.40
C ALA A 95 1.95 13.17 3.82
N ARG A 96 1.39 14.00 2.93
CA ARG A 96 0.09 14.67 3.10
C ARG A 96 -1.09 13.69 3.25
N HIS A 97 -0.92 12.44 2.82
CA HIS A 97 -1.92 11.38 2.91
C HIS A 97 -1.63 10.37 4.02
N GLY A 98 -0.83 10.75 5.02
CA GLY A 98 -0.53 9.94 6.20
C GLY A 98 0.56 8.89 6.00
N PHE A 99 1.32 8.96 4.90
CA PHE A 99 2.50 8.13 4.71
C PHE A 99 3.71 8.72 5.44
N PHE A 100 4.49 7.86 6.08
CA PHE A 100 5.76 8.23 6.71
C PHE A 100 6.81 7.31 6.12
N LEU A 101 7.51 7.81 5.10
CA LEU A 101 8.39 7.05 4.23
C LEU A 101 9.85 7.43 4.48
N LYS A 102 10.73 6.43 4.38
CA LYS A 102 12.18 6.61 4.39
C LYS A 102 12.77 5.93 3.17
N ARG A 103 13.69 6.64 2.53
CA ARG A 103 14.47 6.12 1.41
C ARG A 103 15.47 5.07 1.89
N ILE A 104 15.48 3.92 1.22
CA ILE A 104 16.48 2.85 1.40
C ILE A 104 17.13 2.40 0.09
N GLY A 105 16.76 2.99 -1.05
CA GLY A 105 17.26 2.63 -2.38
C GLY A 105 18.78 2.63 -2.50
N GLY A 106 19.31 1.65 -3.25
CA GLY A 106 20.72 1.31 -3.46
C GLY A 106 20.98 -0.20 -3.24
N PRO A 107 21.85 -0.87 -4.01
CA PRO A 107 22.10 -2.30 -3.84
C PRO A 107 22.58 -2.71 -2.43
N PRO A 108 22.23 -3.91 -1.91
CA PRO A 108 21.16 -4.79 -2.37
C PRO A 108 19.83 -4.36 -1.72
N ASP A 109 18.94 -3.76 -2.51
CA ASP A 109 17.61 -3.28 -2.10
C ASP A 109 16.46 -4.15 -2.63
N TYR A 110 16.78 -5.16 -3.45
CA TYR A 110 15.81 -6.04 -4.11
C TYR A 110 14.71 -5.26 -4.86
N GLY A 111 15.01 -4.02 -5.31
CA GLY A 111 14.07 -3.13 -5.99
C GLY A 111 13.10 -2.37 -5.07
N THR A 112 13.38 -2.28 -3.77
CA THR A 112 12.63 -1.41 -2.83
C THR A 112 13.36 -0.08 -2.64
N ASP A 113 12.73 1.02 -3.04
CA ASP A 113 13.33 2.35 -2.96
C ASP A 113 12.95 3.06 -1.67
N LEU A 114 11.70 2.91 -1.23
CA LEU A 114 11.18 3.48 0.01
C LEU A 114 10.53 2.42 0.89
N ILE A 115 10.59 2.62 2.19
CA ILE A 115 9.83 1.85 3.18
C ILE A 115 9.20 2.78 4.20
N GLY A 116 8.13 2.33 4.82
CA GLY A 116 7.51 3.15 5.85
C GLY A 116 6.25 2.59 6.43
N ILE A 117 5.44 3.51 6.93
CA ILE A 117 4.11 3.24 7.42
C ILE A 117 3.09 4.17 6.78
N TRP A 118 1.86 3.67 6.66
CA TRP A 118 0.70 4.45 6.28
C TRP A 118 -0.28 4.48 7.46
N ARG A 119 -0.49 5.68 7.99
CA ARG A 119 -1.47 5.93 9.06
C ARG A 119 -2.78 6.35 8.43
N LEU A 120 -3.77 5.48 8.55
CA LEU A 120 -5.15 5.78 8.18
C LEU A 120 -5.95 5.99 9.47
N PRO A 121 -6.76 7.05 9.62
CA PRO A 121 -7.50 7.36 10.85
C PRO A 121 -8.38 6.22 11.37
N SER A 122 -8.70 5.29 10.48
CA SER A 122 -9.62 4.18 10.65
C SER A 122 -8.95 2.83 10.97
N LEU A 123 -7.61 2.79 11.02
CA LEU A 123 -6.84 1.61 11.34
C LEU A 123 -6.21 1.71 12.74
N ASP A 124 -6.46 0.71 13.57
CA ASP A 124 -5.88 0.62 14.92
C ASP A 124 -4.34 0.58 14.91
N GLN A 125 -3.76 0.07 13.82
CA GLN A 125 -2.32 -0.02 13.62
C GLN A 125 -1.95 0.51 12.24
N PRO A 126 -0.83 1.25 12.12
CA PRO A 126 -0.33 1.67 10.82
C PRO A 126 -0.05 0.47 9.93
N MET A 127 -0.44 0.57 8.65
CA MET A 127 -0.07 -0.39 7.63
C MET A 127 1.39 -0.19 7.24
N ARG A 128 2.18 -1.26 7.14
CA ARG A 128 3.58 -1.15 6.71
C ARG A 128 3.63 -1.11 5.19
N VAL A 129 4.53 -0.32 4.63
CA VAL A 129 4.62 -0.13 3.18
C VAL A 129 6.03 -0.35 2.67
N LEU A 130 6.13 -1.07 1.55
CA LEU A 130 7.30 -1.19 0.69
C LEU A 130 6.98 -0.48 -0.61
N MET A 131 7.85 0.37 -1.13
CA MET A 131 7.59 1.08 -2.38
C MET A 131 8.74 0.96 -3.35
N GLN A 132 8.37 0.74 -4.61
CA GLN A 132 9.26 0.84 -5.75
C GLN A 132 8.84 2.06 -6.58
N CYS A 133 9.78 2.96 -6.86
CA CYS A 133 9.59 4.19 -7.61
C CYS A 133 10.23 4.03 -8.99
N LYS A 134 9.44 4.25 -10.05
CA LYS A 134 9.94 4.30 -11.42
C LYS A 134 9.80 5.70 -12.00
N ALA A 135 10.91 6.42 -12.01
CA ALA A 135 11.03 7.74 -12.64
C ALA A 135 11.11 7.64 -14.17
N GLY A 136 10.71 8.73 -14.83
CA GLY A 136 10.90 8.98 -16.25
C GLY A 136 9.78 8.47 -17.16
N THR A 137 10.00 8.64 -18.46
CA THR A 137 9.02 8.37 -19.52
C THR A 137 8.87 6.88 -19.88
N GLN A 138 9.72 6.02 -19.31
CA GLN A 138 9.63 4.58 -19.54
C GLN A 138 8.35 4.03 -18.93
N ARG A 139 7.51 3.43 -19.79
CA ARG A 139 6.24 2.85 -19.34
C ARG A 139 6.48 1.72 -18.34
N VAL A 140 5.85 1.86 -17.18
CA VAL A 140 5.74 0.76 -16.24
C VAL A 140 4.86 -0.34 -16.83
N GLY A 141 5.42 -1.54 -16.92
CA GLY A 141 4.75 -2.76 -17.38
C GLY A 141 4.57 -3.82 -16.28
N PRO A 142 3.88 -4.95 -16.61
CA PRO A 142 3.65 -6.08 -15.70
C PRO A 142 4.92 -6.66 -15.06
N GLN A 143 6.08 -6.51 -15.71
CA GLN A 143 7.35 -6.97 -15.16
C GLN A 143 7.66 -6.32 -13.81
N HIS A 144 7.47 -5.01 -13.66
CA HIS A 144 7.76 -4.31 -12.39
C HIS A 144 6.84 -4.77 -11.25
N VAL A 145 5.59 -5.15 -11.57
CA VAL A 145 4.71 -5.76 -10.57
C VAL A 145 5.33 -7.07 -10.06
N ARG A 146 5.86 -7.92 -10.95
CA ARG A 146 6.52 -9.18 -10.56
C ARG A 146 7.85 -8.97 -9.84
N GLU A 147 8.60 -7.92 -10.20
CA GLU A 147 9.81 -7.53 -9.48
C GLU A 147 9.47 -7.11 -8.05
N LEU A 148 8.43 -6.28 -7.87
CA LEU A 148 7.93 -5.88 -6.56
C LEU A 148 7.38 -7.07 -5.75
N GLU A 149 6.75 -8.08 -6.38
CA GLU A 149 6.41 -9.34 -5.69
C GLU A 149 7.65 -10.04 -5.11
N GLY A 150 8.77 -10.01 -5.85
CA GLY A 150 10.05 -10.53 -5.36
C GLY A 150 10.60 -9.73 -4.17
N ALA A 151 10.36 -8.42 -4.13
CA ALA A 151 10.81 -7.55 -3.06
C ALA A 151 10.22 -7.90 -1.68
N PHE A 152 9.02 -8.50 -1.61
CA PHE A 152 8.46 -9.00 -0.35
C PHE A 152 9.33 -10.05 0.34
N ILE A 153 10.05 -10.86 -0.44
CA ILE A 153 10.96 -11.89 0.08
C ILE A 153 12.24 -11.23 0.61
N GLY A 154 12.77 -10.25 -0.13
CA GLY A 154 13.98 -9.50 0.21
C GLY A 154 13.78 -8.37 1.22
N ALA A 155 12.54 -8.07 1.60
CA ALA A 155 12.18 -6.91 2.42
C ALA A 155 12.97 -6.85 3.74
N PRO A 156 13.26 -5.66 4.30
CA PRO A 156 13.94 -5.54 5.58
C PRO A 156 13.15 -6.15 6.75
N VAL A 157 13.86 -6.44 7.86
CA VAL A 157 13.21 -6.88 9.10
C VAL A 157 12.18 -5.84 9.53
N GLY A 158 10.97 -6.29 9.85
CA GLY A 158 9.82 -5.41 10.14
C GLY A 158 8.89 -5.20 8.95
N TRP A 159 9.35 -5.35 7.72
CA TRP A 159 8.53 -5.22 6.49
C TRP A 159 8.28 -6.56 5.80
N ARG A 160 8.26 -7.66 6.55
CA ARG A 160 7.90 -8.99 6.07
C ARG A 160 6.55 -9.44 6.66
N GLY A 161 5.87 -10.34 5.95
CA GLY A 161 4.65 -11.00 6.42
C GLY A 161 3.39 -10.14 6.31
N ASP A 162 2.39 -10.47 7.13
CA ASP A 162 1.05 -9.87 7.09
C ASP A 162 1.06 -8.39 7.46
N GLY A 163 0.16 -7.60 6.86
CA GLY A 163 0.03 -6.16 7.10
C GLY A 163 1.10 -5.31 6.41
N VAL A 164 1.75 -5.86 5.37
CA VAL A 164 2.68 -5.14 4.50
C VAL A 164 2.03 -4.94 3.13
N LEU A 165 2.00 -3.70 2.66
CA LEU A 165 1.52 -3.30 1.34
C LEU A 165 2.70 -2.95 0.44
N GLY A 166 2.77 -3.58 -0.74
CA GLY A 166 3.71 -3.23 -1.79
C GLY A 166 3.09 -2.16 -2.69
N VAL A 167 3.80 -1.07 -2.95
CA VAL A 167 3.31 0.03 -3.78
C VAL A 167 4.26 0.26 -4.94
N LEU A 168 3.76 0.14 -6.17
CA LEU A 168 4.48 0.54 -7.37
C LEU A 168 4.09 1.98 -7.73
N VAL A 169 5.06 2.88 -7.81
CA VAL A 169 4.83 4.30 -8.08
C VAL A 169 5.47 4.71 -9.39
N SER A 170 4.73 5.40 -10.26
CA SER A 170 5.27 5.93 -11.52
C SER A 170 4.63 7.23 -11.97
N GLU A 171 5.32 7.94 -12.87
CA GLU A 171 4.82 9.20 -13.43
C GLU A 171 3.68 9.03 -14.43
N SER A 172 3.54 7.84 -15.02
CA SER A 172 2.45 7.49 -15.92
C SER A 172 1.37 6.67 -15.21
N ALA A 173 0.12 6.85 -15.60
CA ALA A 173 -1.00 6.06 -15.07
C ALA A 173 -0.85 4.57 -15.37
N ALA A 174 -1.45 3.72 -14.53
CA ALA A 174 -1.38 2.27 -14.70
C ALA A 174 -1.94 1.87 -16.08
N THR A 175 -1.20 1.05 -16.81
CA THR A 175 -1.72 0.41 -18.03
C THR A 175 -2.68 -0.71 -17.66
N LYS A 176 -3.45 -1.22 -18.64
CA LYS A 176 -4.27 -2.42 -18.44
C LYS A 176 -3.42 -3.60 -17.95
N GLY A 177 -2.24 -3.80 -18.54
CA GLY A 177 -1.32 -4.87 -18.15
C GLY A 177 -0.86 -4.75 -16.69
N VAL A 178 -0.54 -3.53 -16.24
CA VAL A 178 -0.16 -3.27 -14.84
C VAL A 178 -1.33 -3.59 -13.92
N ARG A 179 -2.54 -3.08 -14.22
CA ARG A 179 -3.75 -3.37 -13.44
C ARG A 179 -4.02 -4.87 -13.35
N ASP A 180 -4.03 -5.57 -14.48
CA ASP A 180 -4.30 -7.01 -14.53
C ASP A 180 -3.25 -7.82 -13.78
N SER A 181 -1.98 -7.40 -13.79
CA SER A 181 -0.92 -8.05 -13.01
C SER A 181 -1.10 -7.79 -11.51
N LEU A 182 -1.37 -6.55 -11.12
CA LEU A 182 -1.59 -6.14 -9.74
C LEU A 182 -2.79 -6.87 -9.11
N PHE A 183 -3.90 -6.96 -9.83
CA PHE A 183 -5.11 -7.65 -9.36
C PHE A 183 -4.95 -9.18 -9.23
N ARG A 184 -4.06 -9.80 -10.02
CA ARG A 184 -3.76 -11.24 -9.94
C ARG A 184 -2.72 -11.59 -8.90
N SER A 185 -1.99 -10.59 -8.38
CA SER A 185 -0.96 -10.82 -7.38
C SER A 185 -1.54 -11.48 -6.13
N ARG A 186 -0.76 -12.38 -5.54
CA ARG A 186 -1.07 -13.00 -4.24
C ARG A 186 -0.66 -12.11 -3.07
N TRP A 187 0.15 -11.09 -3.33
CA TRP A 187 0.60 -10.13 -2.33
C TRP A 187 -0.37 -8.95 -2.22
N PRO A 188 -0.42 -8.26 -1.07
CA PRO A 188 -1.15 -7.01 -0.93
C PRO A 188 -0.45 -5.92 -1.75
N MET A 189 -1.08 -5.47 -2.84
CA MET A 189 -0.43 -4.60 -3.82
C MET A 189 -1.26 -3.36 -4.10
N ALA A 190 -0.57 -2.24 -4.24
CA ALA A 190 -1.10 -0.97 -4.71
C ALA A 190 -0.24 -0.39 -5.83
N PHE A 191 -0.83 0.54 -6.57
CA PHE A 191 -0.17 1.35 -7.57
C PHE A 191 -0.55 2.81 -7.33
N ALA A 192 0.41 3.72 -7.50
CA ALA A 192 0.19 5.16 -7.45
C ALA A 192 0.79 5.85 -8.70
N CYS A 193 0.03 6.80 -9.25
CA CYS A 193 0.51 7.69 -10.30
C CYS A 193 0.88 9.04 -9.67
N CYS A 194 2.18 9.33 -9.62
CA CYS A 194 2.73 10.55 -9.05
C CYS A 194 3.65 11.21 -10.08
N SER A 195 3.35 12.44 -10.49
CA SER A 195 4.24 13.16 -11.41
C SER A 195 5.60 13.46 -10.74
N GLY A 196 6.62 13.77 -11.54
CA GLY A 196 7.92 14.27 -11.05
C GLY A 196 7.85 15.59 -10.25
N SER A 197 6.68 16.27 -10.23
CA SER A 197 6.40 17.45 -9.41
C SER A 197 5.63 17.16 -8.11
N GLY A 198 5.28 15.90 -7.86
CA GLY A 198 4.56 15.49 -6.64
C GLY A 198 3.02 15.52 -6.76
N ALA A 199 2.47 15.82 -7.93
CA ALA A 199 1.02 15.72 -8.16
C ALA A 199 0.58 14.25 -8.25
N LEU A 200 -0.30 13.82 -7.35
CA LEU A 200 -0.88 12.49 -7.30
C LEU A 200 -2.20 12.45 -8.09
N SER A 201 -2.31 11.54 -9.06
CA SER A 201 -3.43 11.51 -10.02
C SER A 201 -4.18 10.17 -10.06
N GLN A 202 -3.62 9.12 -9.48
CA GLN A 202 -4.27 7.82 -9.40
C GLN A 202 -3.68 7.05 -8.23
N MET A 203 -4.53 6.34 -7.51
CA MET A 203 -4.11 5.26 -6.63
C MET A 203 -5.14 4.13 -6.70
N LEU A 204 -4.66 2.89 -6.73
CA LEU A 204 -5.49 1.69 -6.78
C LEU A 204 -4.79 0.55 -6.03
N TRP A 205 -5.55 -0.44 -5.59
CA TRP A 205 -5.01 -1.61 -4.91
C TRP A 205 -5.83 -2.85 -5.22
N ASN A 206 -5.25 -4.03 -4.93
CA ASN A 206 -5.90 -5.31 -5.15
C ASN A 206 -6.71 -5.76 -3.93
N ARG A 207 -7.51 -6.81 -4.12
CA ARG A 207 -8.29 -7.47 -3.08
C ARG A 207 -7.44 -7.90 -1.87
N ARG A 208 -6.19 -8.30 -2.08
CA ARG A 208 -5.27 -8.69 -0.99
C ARG A 208 -4.94 -7.52 -0.08
N ALA A 209 -4.84 -6.30 -0.61
CA ALA A 209 -4.69 -5.09 0.19
C ALA A 209 -5.96 -4.77 1.01
N GLU A 210 -7.14 -5.00 0.45
CA GLU A 210 -8.41 -4.86 1.16
C GLU A 210 -8.48 -5.82 2.35
N GLU A 211 -8.20 -7.10 2.12
CA GLU A 211 -8.16 -8.17 3.14
C GLU A 211 -7.15 -7.91 4.27
N GLN A 212 -6.17 -7.03 4.06
CA GLN A 212 -5.11 -6.70 5.02
C GLN A 212 -5.30 -5.34 5.71
N GLY A 213 -6.41 -4.63 5.43
CA GLY A 213 -6.78 -3.42 6.13
C GLY A 213 -7.39 -2.32 5.28
N LEU A 214 -7.35 -2.43 3.94
CA LEU A 214 -7.97 -1.42 3.08
C LEU A 214 -9.45 -1.68 2.77
N GLU A 215 -10.11 -2.62 3.46
CA GLU A 215 -11.54 -2.89 3.28
C GLU A 215 -12.38 -1.63 3.53
N GLY A 216 -13.26 -1.32 2.58
CA GLY A 216 -14.14 -0.16 2.60
C GLY A 216 -13.45 1.15 2.24
N PHE A 217 -12.12 1.19 2.08
CA PHE A 217 -11.43 2.36 1.57
C PHE A 217 -11.64 2.47 0.06
N ALA A 218 -11.58 3.69 -0.47
CA ALA A 218 -11.52 4.00 -1.88
C ALA A 218 -10.76 5.31 -2.09
N VAL A 219 -10.31 5.54 -3.33
CA VAL A 219 -9.63 6.77 -3.74
C VAL A 219 -10.53 7.51 -4.70
N THR A 220 -10.76 8.79 -4.43
CA THR A 220 -11.44 9.72 -5.32
C THR A 220 -10.44 10.77 -5.79
N VAL A 221 -10.45 11.08 -7.08
CA VAL A 221 -9.67 12.19 -7.65
C VAL A 221 -10.60 13.39 -7.74
N LYS A 222 -10.25 14.49 -7.07
CA LYS A 222 -10.90 15.77 -7.28
C LYS A 222 -10.05 16.58 -8.25
N HIS A 223 -10.59 16.90 -9.40
CA HIS A 223 -9.95 17.82 -10.33
C HIS A 223 -10.27 19.25 -9.88
N ALA A 224 -9.26 20.02 -9.47
CA ALA A 224 -9.43 21.45 -9.24
C ALA A 224 -9.47 22.21 -10.58
N GLN A 225 -10.10 23.38 -10.56
CA GLN A 225 -10.32 24.21 -11.76
C GLN A 225 -9.01 24.77 -12.34
N ASP A 226 -7.95 24.78 -11.55
CA ASP A 226 -6.58 25.18 -11.92
C ASP A 226 -5.77 24.02 -12.54
N GLY A 227 -6.36 22.83 -12.69
CA GLY A 227 -5.72 21.65 -13.25
C GLY A 227 -4.94 20.80 -12.25
N VAL A 228 -4.87 21.20 -10.97
CA VAL A 228 -4.26 20.40 -9.92
C VAL A 228 -5.24 19.32 -9.48
N SER A 229 -4.88 18.05 -9.67
CA SER A 229 -5.69 16.93 -9.19
C SER A 229 -5.25 16.55 -7.79
N GLU A 230 -6.20 16.41 -6.87
CA GLU A 230 -5.95 16.02 -5.49
C GLU A 230 -6.63 14.68 -5.19
N LEU A 231 -5.92 13.78 -4.51
CA LEU A 231 -6.46 12.51 -4.07
C LEU A 231 -7.13 12.65 -2.71
N PHE A 232 -8.36 12.16 -2.62
CA PHE A 232 -9.09 12.02 -1.36
C PHE A 232 -9.33 10.54 -1.09
N PHE A 233 -9.01 10.13 0.14
CA PHE A 233 -9.36 8.80 0.60
C PHE A 233 -10.74 8.84 1.19
N THR A 234 -11.59 7.91 0.81
CA THR A 234 -12.92 7.74 1.41
C THR A 234 -13.01 6.38 2.07
N ARG A 235 -13.74 6.26 3.18
CA ARG A 235 -14.12 4.97 3.74
C ARG A 235 -15.63 4.84 3.75
N ASN A 236 -16.16 3.78 3.15
CA ASN A 236 -17.60 3.53 3.04
C ASN A 236 -18.40 4.72 2.47
N GLY A 237 -17.76 5.52 1.60
CA GLY A 237 -18.35 6.71 0.99
C GLY A 237 -18.12 8.02 1.75
N GLU A 238 -17.53 8.00 2.94
CA GLU A 238 -17.21 9.20 3.72
C GLU A 238 -15.76 9.63 3.49
N VAL A 239 -15.52 10.92 3.25
CA VAL A 239 -14.16 11.47 3.04
C VAL A 239 -13.38 11.41 4.35
N LEU A 240 -12.17 10.86 4.28
CA LEU A 240 -11.19 10.91 5.34
C LEU A 240 -10.47 12.26 5.22
N GLY A 241 -10.54 13.05 6.30
CA GLY A 241 -10.10 14.44 6.36
C GLY A 241 -8.65 14.67 5.99
#